data_AF-A0A126V538-F1
#
_entry.id   AF-A0A126V538-F1
#
_cell.length_a   1.000
_cell.length_b   1.000
_cell.length_c   1.000
_cell.angle_alpha   90.00
_cell.angle_beta   90.00
_cell.angle_gamma   90.00
#
_symmetry.space_group_name_H-M   'P 1'
#
loop_
_entity.id
_entity.type
_entity.pdbx_description
1 polymer ?
#
loop_
_entity_poly.entity_id
_entity_poly.type
_entity_poly.pdbx_seq_one_letter_code
_entity_poly.pdbx_strand_id
1 'polypeptide(L)'
;MEATNEFLTRIPRSSDGKRRWPLELKARIVAETLIEGATVNGVAKRYGLIPSSVSDWRRMARTGKLVLPNLDGMDFVPVQIANPKALEVLPTRPITLTSVELLKGGVTIRLAADTPAARIAEIAAAL
;
A
#
# COMPACT_ATOMS: atom_id res chain seq x y z
N MET A 1 4.85 -37.83 19.29
CA MET A 1 4.33 -36.52 19.79
C MET A 1 5.32 -35.89 20.79
N GLU A 2 6.63 -36.08 20.57
CA GLU A 2 7.68 -35.80 21.58
C GLU A 2 8.55 -34.59 21.18
N ALA A 3 8.80 -34.41 19.88
CA ALA A 3 9.60 -33.31 19.35
C ALA A 3 9.06 -31.91 19.74
N THR A 4 7.74 -31.68 19.67
CA THR A 4 7.16 -30.37 19.98
C THR A 4 7.40 -29.96 21.43
N ASN A 5 7.34 -30.89 22.38
CA ASN A 5 7.61 -30.60 23.80
C ASN A 5 9.08 -30.26 24.06
N GLU A 6 10.01 -30.89 23.33
CA GLU A 6 11.45 -30.61 23.43
C GLU A 6 11.83 -29.23 22.86
N PHE A 7 11.14 -28.76 21.81
CA PHE A 7 11.32 -27.39 21.31
C PHE A 7 10.79 -26.34 22.27
N LEU A 8 9.67 -26.67 22.92
CA LEU A 8 9.00 -25.79 23.88
C LEU A 8 9.83 -25.54 25.15
N THR A 9 10.63 -26.51 25.60
CA THR A 9 11.50 -26.38 26.78
C THR A 9 12.71 -25.47 26.56
N ARG A 10 13.18 -25.30 25.31
CA ARG A 10 14.32 -24.41 24.97
C ARG A 10 13.93 -22.94 24.76
N ILE A 11 12.65 -22.59 24.91
CA ILE A 11 12.17 -21.21 24.70
C ILE A 11 12.59 -20.32 25.88
N PRO A 12 13.24 -19.18 25.64
CA PRO A 12 13.56 -18.21 26.68
C PRO A 12 12.30 -17.79 27.44
N ARG A 13 12.32 -17.91 28.75
CA ARG A 13 11.27 -17.37 29.62
C ARG A 13 11.61 -15.91 29.90
N SER A 14 10.62 -15.03 29.84
CA SER A 14 10.78 -13.65 30.30
C SER A 14 10.98 -13.64 31.82
N SER A 15 11.49 -12.53 32.36
CA SER A 15 11.59 -12.27 33.81
C SER A 15 10.27 -12.55 34.55
N ASP A 16 9.14 -12.31 33.88
CA ASP A 16 7.78 -12.46 34.42
C ASP A 16 7.26 -13.91 34.32
N GLY A 17 8.12 -14.89 34.02
CA GLY A 17 7.76 -16.31 33.90
C GLY A 17 6.97 -16.69 32.65
N LYS A 18 6.54 -15.71 31.85
CA LYS A 18 5.84 -15.90 30.56
C LYS A 18 6.81 -16.38 29.48
N ARG A 19 6.37 -17.33 28.64
CA ARG A 19 7.15 -17.76 27.47
C ARG A 19 7.30 -16.61 26.49
N ARG A 20 8.55 -16.27 26.14
CA ARG A 20 8.84 -15.31 25.08
C ARG A 20 8.99 -16.09 23.78
N TRP A 21 7.99 -16.01 22.91
CA TRP A 21 8.01 -16.68 21.61
C TRP A 21 8.91 -15.92 20.64
N PRO A 22 10.05 -16.50 20.19
CA PRO A 22 10.89 -15.89 19.15
C PRO A 22 10.12 -15.70 17.85
N LEU A 23 10.52 -14.75 17.01
CA LEU A 23 9.81 -14.45 15.76
C LEU A 23 9.78 -15.66 14.82
N GLU A 24 10.88 -16.41 14.75
CA GLU A 24 11.04 -17.60 13.93
C GLU A 24 10.07 -18.70 14.37
N LEU A 25 9.88 -18.85 15.69
CA LEU A 25 8.95 -19.83 16.24
C LEU A 25 7.50 -19.40 16.05
N LYS A 26 7.19 -18.10 16.25
CA LYS A 26 5.87 -17.56 15.91
C LYS A 26 5.55 -17.81 14.43
N ALA A 27 6.50 -17.55 13.55
CA ALA A 27 6.36 -17.76 12.11
C ALA A 27 6.08 -19.23 11.78
N ARG A 28 6.81 -20.17 12.39
CA ARG A 28 6.57 -21.61 12.22
C ARG A 28 5.18 -22.04 12.71
N ILE A 29 4.75 -21.57 13.88
CA ILE A 29 3.43 -21.87 14.44
C ILE A 29 2.33 -21.33 13.53
N VAL A 30 2.49 -20.09 13.03
CA VAL A 30 1.53 -19.50 12.09
C VAL A 30 1.51 -20.27 10.77
N ALA A 31 2.67 -20.67 10.24
CA ALA A 31 2.78 -21.45 9.02
C ALA A 31 2.02 -22.79 9.15
N GLU A 32 2.12 -23.47 10.29
CA GLU A 32 1.38 -24.71 10.56
C GLU A 32 -0.15 -24.53 10.53
N THR A 33 -0.66 -23.32 10.79
CA THR A 33 -2.11 -23.01 10.68
C THR A 33 -2.59 -22.84 9.23
N LEU A 34 -1.66 -22.71 8.28
CA LEU A 34 -1.96 -22.53 6.86
C LEU A 34 -1.95 -23.85 6.08
N ILE A 35 -1.52 -24.95 6.71
CA ILE A 35 -1.60 -26.29 6.14
C ILE A 35 -3.07 -26.69 6.02
N GLU A 36 -3.44 -27.30 4.90
CA GLU A 36 -4.81 -27.78 4.66
C GLU A 36 -5.27 -28.72 5.80
N GLY A 37 -6.49 -28.52 6.28
CA GLY A 37 -7.05 -29.27 7.40
C GLY A 37 -6.55 -28.87 8.80
N ALA A 38 -5.56 -27.97 8.92
CA ALA A 38 -5.15 -27.43 10.20
C ALA A 38 -6.14 -26.38 10.72
N THR A 39 -6.43 -26.41 12.03
CA THR A 39 -7.27 -25.40 12.69
C THR A 39 -6.44 -24.58 13.67
N VAL A 40 -6.77 -23.29 13.80
CA VAL A 40 -6.11 -22.38 14.75
C VAL A 40 -6.19 -22.94 16.18
N ASN A 41 -7.35 -23.49 16.56
CA ASN A 41 -7.54 -24.05 17.90
C ASN A 41 -6.70 -25.32 18.11
N GLY A 42 -6.63 -26.20 17.11
CA GLY A 42 -5.79 -27.40 17.15
C GLY A 42 -4.31 -27.07 17.29
N VAL A 43 -3.82 -26.12 16.49
CA VAL A 43 -2.43 -25.64 16.58
C VAL A 43 -2.19 -24.98 17.93
N ALA A 44 -3.06 -24.08 18.38
CA ALA A 44 -2.91 -23.39 19.66
C ALA A 44 -2.81 -24.39 20.83
N LYS A 45 -3.66 -25.42 20.85
CA LYS A 45 -3.64 -26.49 21.86
C LYS A 45 -2.31 -27.26 21.87
N ARG A 46 -1.73 -27.57 20.71
CA ARG A 46 -0.41 -28.26 20.61
C ARG A 46 0.73 -27.46 21.24
N TYR A 47 0.67 -26.13 21.15
CA TYR A 47 1.71 -25.24 21.68
C TYR A 47 1.39 -24.64 23.06
N GLY A 48 0.24 -24.99 23.65
CA GLY A 48 -0.23 -24.38 24.91
C GLY A 48 -0.49 -22.87 24.78
N LEU A 49 -0.91 -22.43 23.59
CA LEU A 49 -1.21 -21.04 23.27
C LEU A 49 -2.70 -20.76 23.38
N ILE A 50 -3.02 -19.48 23.63
CA ILE A 50 -4.40 -18.99 23.51
C ILE A 50 -4.69 -18.79 22.01
N PRO A 51 -5.83 -19.28 21.47
CA PRO A 51 -6.15 -19.16 20.05
C PRO A 51 -6.13 -17.72 19.50
N SER A 52 -6.50 -16.73 20.32
CA SER A 52 -6.47 -15.31 19.93
C SER A 52 -5.05 -14.83 19.59
N SER A 53 -4.02 -15.27 20.32
CA SER A 53 -2.63 -14.91 20.03
C SER A 53 -2.17 -15.43 18.68
N VAL A 54 -2.62 -16.64 18.29
CA VAL A 54 -2.33 -17.21 16.98
C VAL A 54 -3.04 -16.41 15.87
N SER A 55 -4.28 -15.99 16.10
CA SER A 55 -5.01 -15.11 15.19
C SER A 55 -4.32 -13.75 15.00
N ASP A 56 -3.80 -13.16 16.07
CA ASP A 56 -3.02 -11.92 16.01
C ASP A 56 -1.74 -12.10 15.19
N TRP A 57 -1.02 -13.21 15.38
CA TRP A 57 0.18 -13.48 14.59
C TRP A 57 -0.13 -13.78 13.11
N ARG A 58 -1.27 -14.41 12.80
CA ARG A 58 -1.78 -14.52 11.42
C ARG A 58 -2.07 -13.15 10.80
N ARG A 59 -2.52 -12.18 11.59
CA ARG A 59 -2.68 -10.80 11.12
C ARG A 59 -1.32 -10.12 10.88
N MET A 60 -0.34 -10.35 11.75
CA MET A 60 1.04 -9.85 11.55
C MET A 60 1.65 -10.40 10.26
N ALA A 61 1.44 -11.69 9.98
CA ALA A 61 1.87 -12.35 8.74
C ALA A 61 1.29 -11.67 7.50
N ARG A 62 -0.04 -11.51 7.45
CA ARG A 62 -0.74 -10.86 6.32
C ARG A 62 -0.32 -9.40 6.09
N THR A 63 0.15 -8.72 7.14
CA THR A 63 0.59 -7.32 7.06
C THR A 63 2.11 -7.17 6.88
N GLY A 64 2.83 -8.28 6.64
CA GLY A 64 4.28 -8.27 6.41
C GLY A 64 5.13 -8.03 7.67
N LYS A 65 4.53 -8.03 8.86
CA LYS A 65 5.23 -7.82 10.15
C LYS A 65 5.82 -9.11 10.73
N LEU A 66 5.47 -10.26 10.15
CA LEU A 66 5.99 -11.57 10.50
C LEU A 66 6.27 -12.33 9.21
N VAL A 67 7.53 -12.62 8.93
CA VAL A 67 7.94 -13.37 7.74
C VAL A 67 7.74 -14.86 8.02
N LEU A 68 7.05 -15.56 7.13
CA LEU A 68 6.82 -17.00 7.26
C LEU A 68 7.94 -17.79 6.56
N PRO A 69 8.28 -18.98 7.07
CA PRO A 69 9.10 -19.92 6.31
C PRO A 69 8.35 -20.34 5.04
N ASN A 70 9.10 -20.66 3.98
CA ASN A 70 8.53 -21.27 2.80
C ASN A 70 7.93 -22.63 3.18
N LEU A 71 6.67 -22.87 2.85
CA LEU A 71 6.00 -24.15 3.07
C LEU A 71 5.91 -24.87 1.73
N ASP A 72 6.23 -26.16 1.72
CA ASP A 72 6.05 -26.99 0.54
C ASP A 72 4.56 -27.00 0.14
N GLY A 73 4.27 -26.71 -1.12
CA GLY A 73 2.90 -26.60 -1.65
C GLY A 73 2.25 -25.22 -1.49
N MET A 74 2.96 -24.20 -1.02
CA MET A 74 2.48 -22.82 -1.03
C MET A 74 2.92 -22.11 -2.31
N ASP A 75 1.99 -21.93 -3.25
CA ASP A 75 2.23 -21.23 -4.52
C ASP A 75 1.68 -19.80 -4.51
N PHE A 76 2.28 -18.93 -5.32
CA PHE A 76 1.78 -17.59 -5.57
C PHE A 76 0.63 -17.65 -6.58
N VAL A 77 -0.50 -17.03 -6.23
CA VAL A 77 -1.59 -16.81 -7.19
C VAL A 77 -1.27 -15.57 -8.02
N PRO A 78 -1.26 -15.64 -9.36
CA PRO A 78 -1.04 -14.48 -10.19
C PRO A 78 -2.19 -13.48 -10.00
N VAL A 79 -1.85 -12.24 -9.67
CA VAL A 79 -2.81 -11.14 -9.56
C VAL A 79 -2.91 -10.46 -10.91
N GLN A 80 -4.12 -10.36 -11.46
CA GLN A 80 -4.37 -9.54 -12.64
C GLN A 80 -4.30 -8.06 -12.25
N ILE A 81 -3.32 -7.35 -12.78
CA ILE A 81 -3.24 -5.89 -12.68
C ILE A 81 -4.26 -5.34 -13.67
N ALA A 82 -5.27 -4.62 -13.17
CA ALA A 82 -6.20 -3.92 -14.05
C ALA A 82 -5.42 -2.92 -14.91
N ASN A 83 -5.59 -2.99 -16.23
CA ASN A 83 -5.01 -1.98 -17.11
C ASN A 83 -5.52 -0.60 -16.66
N PRO A 84 -4.63 0.42 -16.60
CA PRO A 84 -5.07 1.77 -16.27
C PRO A 84 -6.20 2.14 -17.23
N LYS A 85 -7.39 2.40 -16.68
CA LYS A 85 -8.53 2.89 -17.47
C LYS A 85 -8.04 4.18 -18.11
N ALA A 86 -7.89 4.19 -19.43
CA ALA A 86 -7.58 5.40 -20.17
C ALA A 86 -8.63 6.43 -19.74
N LEU A 87 -8.17 7.51 -19.09
CA LEU A 87 -9.03 8.65 -18.84
C LEU A 87 -9.48 9.09 -20.23
N GLU A 88 -10.79 9.06 -20.48
CA GLU A 88 -11.35 9.67 -21.68
C GLU A 88 -10.88 11.12 -21.67
N VAL A 89 -9.91 11.43 -22.51
CA VAL A 89 -9.48 12.80 -22.76
C VAL A 89 -10.66 13.42 -23.50
N LEU A 90 -11.53 14.08 -22.74
CA LEU A 90 -12.57 14.91 -23.31
C LEU A 90 -11.85 15.87 -24.29
N PRO A 91 -12.26 15.94 -25.57
CA PRO A 91 -11.62 16.85 -26.50
C PRO A 91 -11.66 18.25 -25.90
N THR A 92 -10.49 18.79 -25.58
CA THR A 92 -10.39 20.15 -25.07
C THR A 92 -10.87 21.05 -26.19
N ARG A 93 -11.98 21.75 -25.95
CA ARG A 93 -12.55 22.70 -26.90
C ARG A 93 -11.42 23.68 -27.28
N PRO A 94 -11.13 23.90 -28.57
CA PRO A 94 -10.12 24.87 -28.95
C PRO A 94 -10.49 26.21 -28.33
N ILE A 95 -9.58 26.76 -27.52
CA ILE A 95 -9.75 28.10 -26.94
C ILE A 95 -9.56 29.07 -28.10
N THR A 96 -10.65 29.52 -28.70
CA THR A 96 -10.64 30.63 -29.65
C THR A 96 -10.55 31.92 -28.85
N LEU A 97 -9.33 32.42 -28.65
CA LEU A 97 -9.14 33.76 -28.11
C LEU A 97 -9.61 34.76 -29.17
N THR A 98 -10.66 35.54 -28.85
CA THR A 98 -11.22 36.57 -29.74
C THR A 98 -10.60 37.95 -29.50
N SER A 99 -9.95 38.17 -28.36
CA SER A 99 -9.32 39.44 -28.02
C SER A 99 -8.16 39.30 -27.02
N VAL A 100 -7.27 40.29 -27.03
CA VAL A 100 -6.17 40.48 -26.08
C VAL A 100 -6.44 41.73 -25.25
N GLU A 101 -6.18 41.70 -23.94
CA GLU A 101 -6.41 42.83 -23.04
C GLU A 101 -5.10 43.33 -22.41
N LEU A 102 -4.86 44.64 -22.48
CA LEU A 102 -3.75 45.34 -21.82
C LEU A 102 -4.30 46.12 -20.63
N LEU A 103 -3.70 45.96 -19.45
CA LEU A 103 -4.08 46.67 -18.24
C LEU A 103 -2.91 47.52 -17.74
N LYS A 104 -3.12 48.84 -17.60
CA LYS A 104 -2.15 49.75 -16.97
C LYS A 104 -2.87 50.83 -16.17
N GLY A 105 -2.55 50.93 -14.87
CA GLY A 105 -3.01 52.04 -14.02
C GLY A 105 -4.54 52.25 -13.96
N GLY A 106 -5.33 51.18 -14.13
CA GLY A 106 -6.80 51.25 -14.15
C GLY A 106 -7.41 51.46 -15.55
N VAL A 107 -6.59 51.61 -16.59
CA VAL A 107 -7.02 51.63 -17.99
C VAL A 107 -6.92 50.22 -18.57
N THR A 108 -8.02 49.74 -19.15
CA THR A 108 -8.07 48.48 -19.90
C THR A 108 -8.25 48.76 -21.38
N ILE A 109 -7.33 48.26 -22.21
CA ILE A 109 -7.40 48.35 -23.68
C ILE A 109 -7.60 46.95 -24.23
N ARG A 110 -8.68 46.77 -25.00
CA ARG A 110 -9.03 45.51 -25.66
C ARG A 110 -8.68 45.57 -27.15
N LEU A 111 -7.91 44.59 -27.61
CA LEU A 111 -7.41 44.45 -28.97
C LEU A 111 -7.94 43.16 -29.58
N ALA A 112 -8.07 43.11 -30.91
CA ALA A 112 -8.43 41.87 -31.59
C ALA A 112 -7.30 40.83 -31.47
N ALA A 113 -7.64 39.54 -31.43
CA ALA A 113 -6.66 38.47 -31.21
C ALA A 113 -5.62 38.33 -32.35
N ASP A 114 -5.92 38.87 -33.53
CA ASP A 114 -5.04 38.94 -34.69
C ASP A 114 -4.15 40.19 -34.71
N THR A 115 -4.21 41.05 -33.68
CA THR A 115 -3.37 42.25 -33.59
C THR A 115 -1.89 41.83 -33.53
N PRO A 116 -1.03 42.35 -34.42
CA PRO A 116 0.40 41.99 -34.43
C PRO A 116 1.10 42.37 -33.13
N ALA A 117 2.00 41.51 -32.66
CA ALA A 117 2.76 41.72 -31.41
C ALA A 117 3.56 43.04 -31.40
N ALA A 118 4.09 43.46 -32.55
CA ALA A 118 4.78 44.74 -32.68
C ALA A 118 3.86 45.92 -32.32
N ARG A 119 2.61 45.89 -32.79
CA ARG A 119 1.62 46.93 -32.51
C ARG A 119 1.19 46.92 -31.04
N ILE A 120 1.08 45.74 -30.43
CA ILE A 120 0.81 45.60 -28.99
C ILE A 120 1.94 46.22 -28.17
N ALA A 121 3.20 45.97 -28.54
CA ALA A 121 4.37 46.52 -27.86
C ALA A 121 4.46 48.05 -27.98
N GLU A 122 4.17 48.60 -29.16
CA GLU A 122 4.08 50.05 -29.37
C GLU A 122 3.04 50.70 -28.46
N ILE A 123 1.84 50.11 -28.37
CA ILE A 123 0.77 50.61 -27.50
C ILE A 123 1.18 50.50 -26.03
N ALA A 124 1.75 49.36 -25.62
CA ALA A 124 2.19 49.14 -24.24
C ALA A 124 3.29 50.13 -23.80
N ALA A 125 4.19 50.53 -24.72
CA ALA A 125 5.25 51.50 -24.46
C ALA A 125 4.74 52.95 -24.38
N ALA A 126 3.61 53.25 -25.04
CA ALA A 126 3.00 54.58 -25.07
C ALA A 126 2.02 54.83 -23.91
N LEU A 127 1.49 53.77 -23.29
CA LEU A 127 0.76 53.84 -22.02
C LEU A 127 1.73 54.11 -20.89
#